data_AF-A0AAC9QRI9-F1
#
_entry.id   AF-A0AAC9QRI9-F1
#
_cell.length_a   1.000
_cell.length_b   1.000
_cell.length_c   1.000
_cell.angle_alpha   90.00
_cell.angle_beta   90.00
_cell.angle_gamma   90.00
#
_symmetry.space_group_name_H-M   'P 1'
#
loop_
_entity.id
_entity.type
_entity.pdbx_description
1 polymer ?
#
loop_
_entity_poly.entity_id
_entity_poly.type
_entity_poly.pdbx_seq_one_letter_code
_entity_poly.pdbx_strand_id
1 'polypeptide(L)'
;MGVKPRYTREQQNVIQEAMECGFDVSPYITEAFTPEQIREIFWGLMTGVDVTFYNDPEYSNCQMWQIREGLTGKVDVSIYADKNLDWKKMYLIRMGLEEGLDVSEYVRQGMGPEQIRAILQGYRTDIDYTLYAKPWYTAGEMREIGSKLIREAVRSRAEETPGAGSMFKSVKK
;
A
#
# COMPACT_ATOMS: atom_id res chain seq x y z
N MET A 1 -13.87 2.12 -48.64
CA MET A 1 -14.33 2.26 -47.24
C MET A 1 -13.16 1.86 -46.36
N GLY A 2 -12.62 2.75 -45.55
CA GLY A 2 -11.51 2.42 -44.65
C GLY A 2 -12.04 1.67 -43.42
N VAL A 3 -11.53 0.46 -43.17
CA VAL A 3 -11.83 -0.26 -41.92
C VAL A 3 -11.23 0.54 -40.78
N LYS A 4 -12.05 0.92 -39.79
CA LYS A 4 -11.57 1.62 -38.60
C LYS A 4 -10.64 0.66 -37.83
N PRO A 5 -9.42 1.07 -37.44
CA PRO A 5 -8.50 0.20 -36.70
C PRO A 5 -9.12 -0.19 -35.36
N ARG A 6 -8.84 -1.43 -34.91
CA ARG A 6 -9.33 -1.99 -33.64
C ARG A 6 -8.86 -1.16 -32.44
N TYR A 7 -7.62 -0.70 -32.47
CA TYR A 7 -6.98 0.10 -31.43
C TYR A 7 -6.74 1.53 -31.90
N THR A 8 -6.74 2.49 -30.96
CA THR A 8 -6.32 3.87 -31.21
C THR A 8 -4.83 3.94 -31.50
N ARG A 9 -4.36 5.06 -32.03
CA ARG A 9 -2.93 5.26 -32.31
C ARG A 9 -2.10 5.20 -31.03
N GLU A 10 -2.61 5.73 -29.93
CA GLU A 10 -1.95 5.72 -28.63
C GLU A 10 -1.86 4.30 -28.07
N GLN A 11 -2.93 3.51 -28.18
CA GLN A 11 -2.90 2.09 -27.81
C GLN A 11 -1.89 1.32 -28.68
N GLN A 12 -1.89 1.54 -30.00
CA GLN A 12 -0.96 0.90 -30.93
C GLN A 12 0.51 1.23 -30.60
N ASN A 13 0.83 2.45 -30.20
CA ASN A 13 2.18 2.82 -29.81
C ASN A 13 2.67 1.98 -28.62
N VAL A 14 1.87 1.83 -27.56
CA VAL A 14 2.25 1.05 -26.38
C VAL A 14 2.32 -0.45 -26.70
N ILE A 15 1.41 -0.96 -27.53
CA ILE A 15 1.45 -2.35 -27.98
C ILE A 15 2.72 -2.62 -28.78
N GLN A 16 3.08 -1.72 -29.70
CA GLN A 16 4.29 -1.83 -30.51
C GLN A 16 5.56 -1.76 -29.67
N GLU A 17 5.62 -0.84 -28.69
CA GLU A 17 6.71 -0.75 -27.72
C GLU A 17 6.89 -2.06 -26.95
N ALA A 18 5.80 -2.64 -26.43
CA ALA A 18 5.85 -3.92 -25.72
C ALA A 18 6.40 -5.05 -26.61
N MET A 19 5.94 -5.12 -27.87
CA MET A 19 6.41 -6.11 -28.85
C MET A 19 7.89 -5.94 -29.20
N GLU A 20 8.38 -4.70 -29.32
CA GLU A 20 9.81 -4.40 -29.54
C GLU A 20 10.68 -4.82 -28.36
N CYS A 21 10.14 -4.75 -27.14
CA CYS A 21 10.77 -5.31 -25.94
C CYS A 21 10.59 -6.83 -25.79
N GLY A 22 9.90 -7.50 -26.73
CA GLY A 22 9.68 -8.95 -26.72
C GLY A 22 8.52 -9.43 -25.85
N PHE A 23 7.59 -8.55 -25.49
CA PHE A 23 6.41 -8.86 -24.67
C PHE A 23 5.12 -8.69 -25.46
N ASP A 24 4.39 -9.80 -25.66
CA ASP A 24 3.06 -9.75 -26.30
C ASP A 24 1.97 -9.49 -25.26
N VAL A 25 1.45 -8.26 -25.28
CA VAL A 25 0.33 -7.83 -24.43
C VAL A 25 -1.03 -8.20 -25.00
N SER A 26 -1.11 -8.57 -26.29
CA SER A 26 -2.37 -8.77 -27.03
C SER A 26 -3.34 -9.77 -26.37
N PRO A 27 -2.89 -10.88 -25.75
CA PRO A 27 -3.78 -11.82 -25.06
C PRO A 27 -4.49 -11.25 -23.83
N TYR A 28 -3.99 -10.14 -23.29
CA TYR A 28 -4.40 -9.61 -21.98
C TYR A 28 -5.18 -8.29 -22.09
N ILE A 29 -5.36 -7.75 -23.29
CA ILE A 29 -5.97 -6.43 -23.50
C ILE A 29 -7.12 -6.48 -24.50
N THR A 30 -8.02 -5.52 -24.39
CA THR A 30 -9.08 -5.25 -25.37
C THR A 30 -9.07 -3.77 -25.74
N GLU A 31 -9.87 -3.38 -26.74
CA GLU A 31 -10.05 -1.98 -27.13
C GLU A 31 -10.61 -1.09 -26.01
N ALA A 32 -11.15 -1.67 -24.93
CA ALA A 32 -11.65 -0.94 -23.76
C ALA A 32 -10.52 -0.41 -22.86
N PHE A 33 -9.29 -0.92 -23.00
CA PHE A 33 -8.16 -0.49 -22.17
C PHE A 33 -7.64 0.88 -22.60
N THR A 34 -7.29 1.76 -21.67
CA THR A 34 -6.51 2.96 -21.98
C THR A 34 -5.04 2.62 -22.25
N PRO A 35 -4.27 3.49 -22.93
CA PRO A 35 -2.83 3.30 -23.10
C PRO A 35 -2.09 3.10 -21.76
N GLU A 36 -2.53 3.75 -20.69
CA GLU A 36 -1.98 3.58 -19.34
C GLU A 36 -2.26 2.20 -18.78
N GLN A 37 -3.47 1.66 -18.97
CA GLN A 37 -3.79 0.30 -18.53
C GLN A 37 -2.98 -0.74 -19.32
N ILE A 38 -2.83 -0.58 -20.64
CA ILE A 38 -1.96 -1.46 -21.46
C ILE A 38 -0.52 -1.42 -20.94
N ARG A 39 -0.04 -0.24 -20.53
CA ARG A 39 1.31 -0.07 -19.98
C ARG A 39 1.50 -0.77 -18.63
N GLU A 40 0.48 -0.83 -17.79
CA GLU A 40 0.53 -1.65 -16.57
C GLU A 40 0.55 -3.16 -16.87
N ILE A 41 -0.12 -3.62 -17.93
CA ILE A 41 0.01 -5.01 -18.40
C ILE A 41 1.42 -5.27 -18.89
N PHE A 42 1.95 -4.40 -19.75
CA PHE A 42 3.31 -4.49 -20.26
C PHE A 42 4.32 -4.57 -19.11
N TRP A 43 4.27 -3.65 -18.16
CA TRP A 43 5.16 -3.67 -17.00
C TRP A 43 5.01 -4.91 -16.14
N GLY A 44 3.80 -5.46 -16.00
CA GLY A 44 3.59 -6.71 -15.29
C GLY A 44 4.27 -7.90 -15.95
N LEU A 45 4.18 -7.99 -17.28
CA LEU A 45 4.89 -9.01 -18.05
C LEU A 45 6.41 -8.85 -17.93
N MET A 46 6.92 -7.61 -17.97
CA MET A 46 8.36 -7.34 -17.79
C MET A 46 8.87 -7.74 -16.41
N THR A 47 8.08 -7.51 -15.35
CA THR A 47 8.46 -7.88 -13.98
C THR A 47 8.15 -9.35 -13.66
N GLY A 48 7.53 -10.09 -14.58
CA GLY A 48 7.21 -11.50 -14.43
C GLY A 48 6.09 -11.78 -13.44
N VAL A 49 5.21 -10.81 -13.17
CA VAL A 49 4.02 -11.02 -12.32
C VAL A 49 2.85 -11.52 -13.15
N ASP A 50 1.92 -12.20 -12.49
CA ASP A 50 0.71 -12.70 -13.14
C ASP A 50 -0.28 -11.56 -13.38
N VAL A 51 -0.33 -11.11 -14.64
CA VAL A 51 -1.21 -10.01 -15.06
C VAL A 51 -2.70 -10.38 -15.02
N THR A 52 -3.06 -11.67 -14.89
CA THR A 52 -4.47 -12.11 -14.86
C THR A 52 -5.22 -11.66 -13.61
N PHE A 53 -4.50 -11.22 -12.57
CA PHE A 53 -5.10 -10.61 -11.39
C PHE A 53 -5.70 -9.23 -11.65
N TYR A 54 -5.27 -8.53 -12.70
CA TYR A 54 -5.64 -7.13 -12.92
C TYR A 54 -5.84 -6.74 -14.39
N ASN A 55 -5.86 -7.70 -15.32
CA ASN A 55 -6.15 -7.47 -16.73
C ASN A 55 -7.64 -7.24 -17.02
N ASP A 56 -8.23 -6.31 -16.28
CA ASP A 56 -9.64 -5.95 -16.40
C ASP A 56 -9.77 -4.43 -16.61
N PRO A 57 -10.43 -3.97 -17.69
CA PRO A 57 -10.53 -2.54 -18.00
C PRO A 57 -11.38 -1.77 -16.97
N GLU A 58 -12.12 -2.43 -16.08
CA GLU A 58 -12.84 -1.78 -14.98
C GLU A 58 -11.91 -1.30 -13.86
N TYR A 59 -10.68 -1.81 -13.76
CA TYR A 59 -9.66 -1.22 -12.88
C TYR A 59 -9.08 0.03 -13.50
N SER A 60 -9.02 1.15 -12.78
CA SER A 60 -8.16 2.26 -13.19
C SER A 60 -6.68 1.85 -13.25
N ASN A 61 -5.88 2.53 -14.07
CA ASN A 61 -4.43 2.30 -14.13
C ASN A 61 -3.76 2.45 -12.74
N CYS A 62 -4.28 3.32 -11.87
CA CYS A 62 -3.80 3.44 -10.49
C CYS A 62 -4.08 2.19 -9.65
N GLN A 63 -5.24 1.55 -9.82
CA GLN A 63 -5.56 0.29 -9.14
C GLN A 63 -4.70 -0.86 -9.69
N MET A 64 -4.56 -0.96 -11.02
CA MET A 64 -3.67 -1.93 -11.68
C MET A 64 -2.22 -1.79 -11.18
N TRP A 65 -1.73 -0.56 -11.04
CA TRP A 65 -0.41 -0.28 -10.47
C TRP A 65 -0.29 -0.83 -9.04
N GLN A 66 -1.28 -0.60 -8.15
CA GLN A 66 -1.23 -1.15 -6.80
C GLN A 66 -1.26 -2.69 -6.77
N ILE A 67 -1.97 -3.33 -7.69
CA ILE A 67 -1.97 -4.80 -7.80
C ILE A 67 -0.61 -5.30 -8.30
N ARG A 68 -0.05 -4.69 -9.35
CA ARG A 68 1.28 -5.03 -9.88
C ARG A 68 2.39 -4.88 -8.83
N GLU A 69 2.39 -3.79 -8.07
CA GLU A 69 3.37 -3.59 -7.00
C GLU A 69 3.20 -4.62 -5.88
N GLY A 70 1.97 -4.97 -5.51
CA GLY A 70 1.74 -6.01 -4.50
C GLY A 70 2.23 -7.38 -4.92
N LEU A 71 1.96 -7.77 -6.18
CA LEU A 71 2.49 -9.01 -6.74
C LEU A 71 4.03 -9.01 -6.78
N THR A 72 4.64 -7.87 -7.13
CA THR A 72 6.11 -7.71 -7.14
C THR A 72 6.70 -7.80 -5.74
N GLY A 73 6.02 -7.21 -4.75
CA GLY A 73 6.34 -7.30 -3.32
C GLY A 73 5.95 -8.64 -2.67
N LYS A 74 5.37 -9.58 -3.44
CA LYS A 74 4.91 -10.90 -2.98
C LYS A 74 3.89 -10.84 -1.83
N VAL A 75 3.08 -9.78 -1.79
CA VAL A 75 1.94 -9.70 -0.88
C VAL A 75 0.68 -10.25 -1.54
N ASP A 76 -0.24 -10.75 -0.73
CA ASP A 76 -1.50 -11.32 -1.23
C ASP A 76 -2.44 -10.20 -1.72
N VAL A 77 -2.49 -10.02 -3.04
CA VAL A 77 -3.33 -9.01 -3.67
C VAL A 77 -4.81 -9.33 -3.60
N SER A 78 -5.22 -10.58 -3.33
CA SER A 78 -6.64 -10.95 -3.20
C SER A 78 -7.33 -10.24 -2.03
N ILE A 79 -6.54 -9.73 -1.08
CA ILE A 79 -7.01 -8.96 0.08
C ILE A 79 -7.57 -7.59 -0.34
N TYR A 80 -7.07 -6.99 -1.42
CA TYR A 80 -7.39 -5.60 -1.77
C TYR A 80 -7.64 -5.34 -3.26
N ALA A 81 -7.43 -6.31 -4.14
CA ALA A 81 -7.77 -6.23 -5.55
C ALA A 81 -9.30 -6.20 -5.73
N ASP A 82 -9.87 -5.00 -5.62
CA ASP A 82 -11.31 -4.75 -5.77
C ASP A 82 -11.51 -3.46 -6.59
N LYS A 83 -12.28 -3.58 -7.67
CA LYS A 83 -12.59 -2.48 -8.59
C LYS A 83 -13.36 -1.35 -7.91
N ASN A 84 -14.13 -1.66 -6.87
CA ASN A 84 -14.90 -0.69 -6.09
C ASN A 84 -14.07 -0.01 -4.99
N LEU A 85 -12.83 -0.45 -4.78
CA LEU A 85 -11.95 0.10 -3.76
C LEU A 85 -11.06 1.20 -4.35
N ASP A 86 -11.15 2.40 -3.80
CA ASP A 86 -10.27 3.53 -4.19
C ASP A 86 -8.79 3.15 -4.07
N TRP A 87 -7.99 3.52 -5.07
CA TRP A 87 -6.58 3.14 -5.14
C TRP A 87 -5.75 3.63 -3.94
N LYS A 88 -6.16 4.71 -3.25
CA LYS A 88 -5.46 5.17 -2.03
C LYS A 88 -5.67 4.20 -0.87
N LYS A 89 -6.83 3.54 -0.80
CA LYS A 89 -7.09 2.48 0.17
C LYS A 89 -6.31 1.21 -0.19
N MET A 90 -6.27 0.83 -1.48
CA MET A 90 -5.42 -0.27 -1.96
C MET A 90 -3.95 -0.04 -1.60
N TYR A 91 -3.44 1.17 -1.82
CA TYR A 91 -2.09 1.57 -1.44
C TYR A 91 -1.82 1.35 0.06
N LEU A 92 -2.75 1.74 0.93
CA LEU A 92 -2.58 1.59 2.37
C LEU A 92 -2.64 0.13 2.82
N ILE A 93 -3.50 -0.69 2.21
CA ILE A 93 -3.53 -2.13 2.48
C ILE A 93 -2.23 -2.77 2.00
N ARG A 94 -1.80 -2.49 0.76
CA ARG A 94 -0.51 -2.96 0.22
C ARG A 94 0.66 -2.62 1.14
N MET A 95 0.78 -1.34 1.54
CA MET A 95 1.82 -0.90 2.48
C MET A 95 1.77 -1.65 3.80
N GLY A 96 0.57 -1.85 4.36
CA GLY A 96 0.41 -2.63 5.59
C GLY A 96 0.92 -4.05 5.40
N LEU A 97 0.49 -4.74 4.34
CA LEU A 97 0.91 -6.10 4.04
C LEU A 97 2.43 -6.20 3.84
N GLU A 98 3.05 -5.24 3.16
CA GLU A 98 4.52 -5.16 2.98
C GLU A 98 5.26 -4.97 4.32
N GLU A 99 4.64 -4.31 5.29
CA GLU A 99 5.16 -4.13 6.66
C GLU A 99 4.79 -5.29 7.61
N GLY A 100 4.00 -6.27 7.14
CA GLY A 100 3.53 -7.41 7.93
C GLY A 100 2.26 -7.17 8.75
N LEU A 101 1.51 -6.10 8.45
CA LEU A 101 0.24 -5.75 9.09
C LEU A 101 -0.92 -5.68 8.08
N ASP A 102 -1.87 -6.61 8.16
CA ASP A 102 -3.11 -6.49 7.39
C ASP A 102 -4.05 -5.42 7.99
N VAL A 103 -4.29 -4.34 7.25
CA VAL A 103 -5.23 -3.26 7.61
C VAL A 103 -6.55 -3.28 6.83
N SER A 104 -6.80 -4.33 6.05
CA SER A 104 -8.00 -4.47 5.21
C SER A 104 -9.30 -4.41 6.03
N GLU A 105 -9.29 -4.98 7.23
CA GLU A 105 -10.45 -5.00 8.12
C GLU A 105 -10.85 -3.60 8.60
N TYR A 106 -9.87 -2.75 8.92
CA TYR A 106 -10.13 -1.35 9.28
C TYR A 106 -10.70 -0.56 8.10
N VAL A 107 -10.21 -0.83 6.88
CA VAL A 107 -10.76 -0.24 5.66
C VAL A 107 -12.19 -0.70 5.40
N ARG A 108 -12.51 -1.98 5.62
CA ARG A 108 -13.87 -2.54 5.53
C ARG A 108 -14.83 -1.91 6.54
N GLN A 109 -14.34 -1.55 7.73
CA GLN A 109 -15.10 -0.82 8.75
C GLN A 109 -15.32 0.67 8.40
N GLY A 110 -14.95 1.11 7.20
CA GLY A 110 -15.18 2.47 6.72
C GLY A 110 -14.12 3.47 7.17
N MET A 111 -13.02 3.03 7.78
CA MET A 111 -11.98 3.94 8.22
C MET A 111 -11.31 4.64 7.02
N GLY A 112 -11.12 5.95 7.15
CA GLY A 112 -10.51 6.79 6.13
C GLY A 112 -8.99 6.66 6.09
N PRO A 113 -8.34 7.12 5.00
CA PRO A 113 -6.89 7.03 4.83
C PRO A 113 -6.07 7.54 6.03
N GLU A 114 -6.48 8.65 6.65
CA GLU A 114 -5.76 9.21 7.80
C GLU A 114 -5.87 8.36 9.06
N GLN A 115 -6.97 7.63 9.26
CA GLN A 115 -7.11 6.70 10.37
C GLN A 115 -6.21 5.48 10.16
N ILE A 116 -6.18 4.92 8.95
CA ILE A 116 -5.29 3.80 8.60
C ILE A 116 -3.81 4.21 8.74
N ARG A 117 -3.43 5.43 8.33
CA ARG A 117 -2.07 5.94 8.55
C ARG A 117 -1.71 6.02 10.03
N ALA A 118 -2.66 6.37 10.90
CA ALA A 118 -2.43 6.38 12.34
C ALA A 118 -2.24 4.95 12.92
N ILE A 119 -2.92 3.95 12.36
CA ILE A 119 -2.70 2.53 12.70
C ILE A 119 -1.29 2.09 12.30
N LEU A 120 -0.91 2.32 11.03
CA LEU A 120 0.41 1.99 10.51
C LEU A 120 1.52 2.69 11.30
N GLN A 121 1.33 3.96 11.67
CA GLN A 121 2.29 4.68 12.51
C GLN A 121 2.44 4.04 13.89
N GLY A 122 1.34 3.56 14.48
CA GLY A 122 1.38 2.87 15.76
C GLY A 122 2.17 1.56 15.67
N TYR A 123 1.89 0.78 14.64
CA TYR A 123 2.63 -0.44 14.34
C TYR A 123 4.14 -0.18 14.17
N ARG A 124 4.53 0.83 13.37
CA ARG A 124 5.94 1.22 13.16
C ARG A 124 6.66 1.71 14.42
N THR A 125 5.91 2.18 15.42
CA THR A 125 6.48 2.72 16.67
C THR A 125 6.38 1.74 17.83
N ASP A 126 6.02 0.48 17.56
CA ASP A 126 5.90 -0.58 18.57
C ASP A 126 4.96 -0.17 19.72
N ILE A 127 3.89 0.57 19.39
CA ILE A 127 2.81 0.87 20.32
C ILE A 127 1.59 0.01 20.00
N ASP A 128 0.84 -0.34 21.04
CA ASP A 128 -0.41 -1.04 20.90
C ASP A 128 -1.47 -0.14 20.26
N TYR A 129 -1.49 -0.13 18.93
CA TYR A 129 -2.43 0.65 18.15
C TYR A 129 -3.87 0.17 18.33
N THR A 130 -4.11 -1.04 18.82
CA THR A 130 -5.46 -1.60 18.99
C THR A 130 -6.28 -0.83 20.03
N LEU A 131 -5.60 -0.11 20.92
CA LEU A 131 -6.19 0.79 21.91
C LEU A 131 -6.91 1.98 21.27
N TYR A 132 -6.47 2.42 20.09
CA TYR A 132 -7.06 3.57 19.40
C TYR A 132 -7.52 3.28 17.96
N ALA A 133 -7.27 2.08 17.42
CA ALA A 133 -7.77 1.64 16.12
C ALA A 133 -9.27 1.33 16.16
N LYS A 134 -10.08 2.38 16.35
CA LYS A 134 -11.55 2.32 16.42
C LYS A 134 -12.17 3.21 15.35
N PRO A 135 -13.20 2.75 14.61
CA PRO A 135 -13.82 3.54 13.54
C PRO A 135 -14.41 4.88 14.00
N TRP A 136 -14.86 4.96 15.25
CA TRP A 136 -15.45 6.17 15.84
C TRP A 136 -14.43 7.22 16.29
N TYR A 137 -13.13 6.90 16.31
CA TYR A 137 -12.10 7.91 16.53
C TYR A 137 -11.70 8.56 15.23
N THR A 138 -11.70 9.89 15.20
CA THR A 138 -11.05 10.66 14.16
C THR A 138 -9.55 10.37 14.15
N ALA A 139 -8.90 10.56 12.99
CA ALA A 139 -7.45 10.41 12.90
C ALA A 139 -6.70 11.37 13.86
N GLY A 140 -7.31 12.51 14.22
CA GLY A 140 -6.77 13.43 15.22
C GLY A 140 -6.74 12.81 16.61
N GLU A 141 -7.87 12.25 17.07
CA GLU A 141 -7.98 11.55 18.35
C GLU A 141 -7.02 10.34 18.41
N MET A 142 -6.96 9.56 17.33
CA MET A 142 -6.03 8.41 17.23
C MET A 142 -4.57 8.83 17.42
N ARG A 143 -4.14 9.92 16.76
CA ARG A 143 -2.77 10.45 16.91
C ARG A 143 -2.51 10.99 18.31
N GLU A 144 -3.51 11.61 18.94
CA GLU A 144 -3.39 12.10 20.31
C GLU A 144 -3.22 10.94 21.31
N ILE A 145 -4.07 9.92 21.22
CA ILE A 145 -3.99 8.72 22.06
C ILE A 145 -2.64 8.02 21.83
N GLY A 146 -2.25 7.79 20.57
CA GLY A 146 -0.95 7.19 20.23
C GLY A 146 0.23 7.99 20.79
N SER A 147 0.19 9.32 20.72
CA SER A 147 1.24 10.18 21.29
C SER A 147 1.32 10.07 22.82
N LYS A 148 0.19 9.89 23.51
CA LYS A 148 0.17 9.68 24.97
C LYS A 148 0.80 8.33 25.33
N LEU A 149 0.44 7.26 24.62
CA LEU A 149 1.02 5.92 24.81
C LEU A 149 2.53 5.91 24.62
N ILE A 150 3.04 6.61 23.60
CA ILE A 150 4.50 6.76 23.37
C ILE A 150 5.18 7.42 24.58
N ARG A 151 4.61 8.53 25.09
CA ARG A 151 5.19 9.25 26.24
C ARG A 151 5.18 8.40 27.51
N GLU A 152 4.12 7.62 27.72
CA GLU A 152 4.02 6.69 28.85
C GLU A 152 5.06 5.58 28.74
N ALA A 153 5.21 4.95 27.57
CA ALA A 153 6.23 3.92 27.32
C ALA A 153 7.66 4.45 27.53
N VAL A 154 7.96 5.67 27.09
CA VAL A 154 9.26 6.31 27.32
C VAL A 154 9.51 6.55 28.81
N ARG A 155 8.49 6.99 29.56
CA ARG A 155 8.59 7.20 31.01
C ARG A 155 8.86 5.88 31.74
N SER A 156 8.09 4.83 31.46
CA SER A 156 8.26 3.52 32.09
C SER A 156 9.66 2.95 31.85
N ARG A 157 10.19 3.04 30.62
CA ARG A 157 11.58 2.60 30.32
C ARG A 157 12.63 3.40 31.08
N ALA A 158 12.43 4.69 31.30
CA ALA A 158 13.37 5.51 32.07
C ALA A 158 13.40 5.12 33.55
N GLU A 159 12.23 4.83 34.13
CA GLU A 159 12.08 4.38 35.53
C GLU A 159 12.70 2.99 35.78
N GLU A 160 12.72 2.11 34.76
CA GLU A 160 13.35 0.78 34.80
C GLU A 160 14.89 0.80 34.70
N THR A 161 15.51 1.95 34.41
CA THR A 161 16.98 2.13 34.39
C THR A 161 17.54 2.92 35.60
N PRO A 162 17.32 2.53 36.87
CA PRO A 162 17.95 3.20 37.99
C PRO A 162 19.38 2.66 38.19
N GLY A 163 20.39 3.28 37.57
CA GLY A 163 21.78 2.82 37.76
C GLY A 163 22.94 3.64 37.19
N ALA A 164 22.76 4.49 36.17
CA ALA A 164 23.89 5.23 35.59
C ALA A 164 24.33 6.48 36.40
N GLY A 165 23.62 6.79 37.50
CA GLY A 165 23.79 8.02 38.28
C GLY A 165 24.52 7.90 39.63
N SER A 166 25.25 6.82 39.90
CA SER A 166 26.00 6.67 41.16
C SER A 166 27.40 6.08 40.98
N MET A 167 28.27 6.80 40.26
CA MET A 167 29.71 6.55 40.26
C MET A 167 30.52 7.85 40.42
N PHE A 168 30.15 8.72 41.37
CA PHE A 168 31.08 9.72 41.91
C PHE A 168 30.73 10.02 43.36
N LYS A 169 31.06 9.09 44.27
CA LYS A 169 31.36 9.45 45.65
C LYS A 169 32.84 9.21 45.91
N SER A 170 33.47 10.24 46.45
CA SER A 170 34.81 10.30 47.05
C SER A 170 36.00 10.32 46.08
N VAL A 171 36.65 11.48 45.97
CA VAL A 171 37.88 11.76 46.76
C VAL A 171 37.91 13.25 47.11
N LYS A 172 37.60 13.60 48.37
CA LYS A 172 38.13 14.84 48.98
C LYS A 172 39.38 14.44 49.76
N LYS A 173 40.51 15.06 49.44
CA LYS A 173 41.65 15.22 50.36
C LYS A 173 41.49 16.55 51.07
#